data_AF-A0A7T8KAK3-F1
#
_entry.id   AF-A0A7T8KAK3-F1
#
_cell.length_a   1.000
_cell.length_b   1.000
_cell.length_c   1.000
_cell.angle_alpha   90.00
_cell.angle_beta   90.00
_cell.angle_gamma   90.00
#
_symmetry.space_group_name_H-M   'P 1'
#
loop_
_entity.id
_entity.type
_entity.pdbx_description
1 polymer ?
#
loop_
_entity_poly.entity_id
_entity_poly.type
_entity_poly.pdbx_seq_one_letter_code
_entity_poly.pdbx_strand_id
1 'polypeptide(L)' 'MNFWPKDFWPPQSPDLNPLDYSIWWQVEKKACQVRHSNIEALKSSVNQQ' A
#
# COMPACT_ATOMS: atom_id res chain seq x y z
N MET A 1 17.28 -1.81 12.87
CA MET A 1 16.32 -2.60 12.06
C MET A 1 17.08 -3.11 10.85
N ASN A 2 17.09 -4.43 10.63
CA ASN A 2 17.66 -4.99 9.41
C ASN A 2 16.55 -5.00 8.36
N PHE A 3 16.79 -4.34 7.22
CA PHE A 3 15.88 -4.40 6.08
C PHE A 3 16.02 -5.76 5.39
N TRP A 4 14.98 -6.18 4.68
CA TRP A 4 15.07 -7.34 3.82
C TRP A 4 16.07 -7.09 2.67
N PRO A 5 16.86 -8.10 2.27
CA PRO A 5 17.73 -7.98 1.12
C PRO A 5 16.90 -7.72 -0.15
N LYS A 6 17.50 -7.04 -1.14
CA LYS A 6 16.82 -6.66 -2.39
C LYS A 6 16.17 -7.86 -3.10
N ASP A 7 16.81 -9.02 -3.02
CA ASP A 7 16.41 -10.24 -3.71
C ASP A 7 15.63 -11.19 -2.80
N PHE A 8 15.07 -10.68 -1.70
CA PHE A 8 14.28 -11.49 -0.75
C PHE A 8 13.03 -12.09 -1.41
N TRP A 9 12.42 -11.34 -2.33
CA TRP A 9 11.24 -11.80 -3.08
C TRP A 9 11.59 -12.06 -4.55
N PRO A 10 11.09 -13.16 -5.13
CA PRO A 10 11.20 -13.39 -6.56
C PRO A 10 10.49 -12.28 -7.36
N PRO A 11 10.96 -11.97 -8.59
CA PRO A 11 10.26 -11.05 -9.48
C PRO A 11 8.79 -11.47 -9.68
N GLN A 12 7.90 -10.49 -9.79
CA GLN A 12 6.47 -10.70 -10.10
C GLN A 12 5.72 -11.58 -9.09
N SER A 13 6.14 -11.60 -7.82
CA SER A 13 5.48 -12.36 -6.75
C SER A 13 4.78 -11.44 -5.72
N PRO A 14 3.70 -10.72 -6.11
CA PRO A 14 2.97 -9.85 -5.19
C PRO A 14 2.28 -10.64 -4.07
N ASP A 15 2.02 -11.92 -4.29
CA ASP A 15 1.52 -12.88 -3.30
C ASP A 15 2.51 -13.14 -2.15
N LEU A 16 3.80 -12.90 -2.36
CA LEU A 16 4.84 -13.12 -1.37
C LEU A 16 5.21 -11.86 -0.56
N ASN A 17 4.80 -10.67 -0.99
CA ASN A 17 5.04 -9.43 -0.24
C ASN A 17 3.86 -9.14 0.70
N PRO A 18 4.04 -9.15 2.03
CA PRO A 18 2.97 -8.85 2.99
C PRO A 18 2.25 -7.54 2.76
N LEU A 19 2.96 -6.51 2.30
CA LEU A 19 2.33 -5.23 1.98
C LEU A 19 1.37 -5.36 0.80
N ASP A 20 1.74 -6.13 -0.22
CA ASP A 20 0.95 -6.27 -1.45
C ASP A 20 -0.23 -7.22 -1.25
N TYR A 21 -0.04 -8.40 -0.63
CA TYR A 21 -1.13 -9.38 -0.51
C TYR A 21 -2.14 -9.05 0.60
N SER A 22 -1.76 -8.30 1.64
CA SER A 22 -2.63 -8.07 2.81
C SER A 22 -3.07 -6.62 3.02
N ILE A 23 -2.17 -5.65 2.82
CA ILE A 23 -2.42 -4.25 3.17
C ILE A 23 -2.92 -3.45 1.95
N TRP A 24 -2.41 -3.77 0.75
CA TRP A 24 -2.66 -3.01 -0.47
C TRP A 24 -4.15 -2.80 -0.75
N TRP A 25 -4.95 -3.86 -0.70
CA TRP A 25 -6.40 -3.79 -0.93
C TRP A 25 -7.09 -2.74 -0.02
N GLN A 26 -6.70 -2.67 1.25
CA GLN A 26 -7.32 -1.74 2.19
C GLN A 26 -6.92 -0.29 1.90
N VAL A 27 -5.66 -0.07 1.51
CA VAL A 27 -5.17 1.25 1.09
C VAL A 27 -5.85 1.68 -0.20
N GLU A 28 -5.88 0.81 -1.20
CA GLU A 28 -6.53 1.05 -2.50
C GLU A 28 -8.00 1.40 -2.31
N LYS A 29 -8.73 0.61 -1.50
CA LYS A 29 -10.14 0.88 -1.21
C LYS A 29 -10.38 2.28 -0.68
N LYS A 30 -9.52 2.81 0.20
CA LYS A 30 -9.66 4.17 0.78
C LYS A 30 -9.18 5.26 -0.15
N ALA A 31 -8.05 5.03 -0.81
CA ALA A 31 -7.41 6.00 -1.71
C ALA A 31 -8.21 6.22 -2.99
N CYS A 32 -8.87 5.17 -3.48
CA CYS A 32 -9.62 5.18 -4.74
C CYS A 32 -11.14 5.26 -4.54
N GLN A 33 -11.61 5.42 -3.29
CA GLN A 33 -13.04 5.55 -3.00
C GLN A 33 -13.65 6.80 -3.66
N VAL A 34 -12.88 7.90 -3.70
CA VAL A 34 -13.28 9.18 -4.27
C VAL A 34 -12.08 9.85 -4.94
N ARG A 35 -12.35 10.82 -5.81
CA ARG A 35 -11.30 11.71 -6.33
C ARG A 35 -10.92 12.73 -5.26
N HIS A 36 -9.65 12.77 -4.88
CA HIS A 36 -9.10 13.75 -3.95
C HIS A 36 -8.61 15.00 -4.70
N SER A 37 -8.76 16.19 -4.09
CA SER A 37 -8.35 17.47 -4.69
C SER A 37 -6.84 17.71 -4.62
N ASN A 38 -6.15 17.10 -3.66
CA ASN A 38 -4.71 17.20 -3.46
C ASN A 38 -4.18 15.99 -2.66
N ILE A 39 -2.86 15.95 -2.46
CA ILE A 39 -2.15 14.85 -1.80
C ILE A 39 -2.47 14.81 -0.29
N GLU A 40 -2.66 15.96 0.34
CA GLU A 40 -2.99 16.07 1.76
C GLU A 40 -4.35 15.41 2.05
N ALA A 41 -5.36 15.72 1.23
CA ALA A 41 -6.70 15.14 1.32
C ALA A 41 -6.67 13.62 1.11
N LEU A 42 -5.85 13.14 0.17
CA LEU A 42 -5.62 11.70 -0.04
C LEU A 42 -5.01 11.04 1.20
N LYS A 43 -3.92 11.60 1.75
CA LYS A 43 -3.25 11.08 2.95
C LYS A 43 -4.21 11.04 4.15
N SER A 44 -5.00 12.10 4.34
CA SER A 44 -6.01 12.14 5.39
C SER A 44 -7.05 11.03 5.21
N SER A 45 -7.57 10.81 3.99
CA SER A 45 -8.54 9.74 3.70
C SER A 45 -8.01 8.35 4.02
N VAL A 46 -6.77 8.05 3.62
CA VAL A 46 -6.14 6.74 3.86
C VAL A 46 -5.88 6.50 5.35
N ASN A 47 -5.47 7.55 6.08
CA ASN A 47 -5.09 7.47 7.48
C ASN A 47 -6.26 7.54 8.48
N GLN A 48 -7.48 7.87 8.03
CA GLN A 48 -8.67 7.81 8.88
C GLN A 48 -8.98 6.35 9.25
N GLN A 49 -8.98 6.05 10.56
CA GLN A 49 -9.39 4.75 11.13
C GLN A 49 -10.89 4.77 11.44
#